data_AF-A0A074Y128-F1
#
_entry.id   AF-A0A074Y128-F1
#
_cell.length_a   1.000
_cell.length_b   1.000
_cell.length_c   1.000
_cell.angle_alpha   90.00
_cell.angle_beta   90.00
_cell.angle_gamma   90.00
#
_symmetry.space_group_name_H-M   'P 1'
#
loop_
_entity.id
_entity.type
_entity.pdbx_description
1 polymer ?
#
loop_
_entity_poly.entity_id
_entity_poly.type
_entity_poly.pdbx_seq_one_letter_code
_entity_poly.pdbx_strand_id
1 'polypeptide(L)' 'MDSIYLSKNSLMCVRLLARGAIEACRGILNSYVKNAIIVIRPPGHYAKHNEPIGFYLFNNVPIAVKAY' A
#
# COMPACT_ATOMS: atom_id res chain seq x y z
N MET A 1 -14.96 6.01 16.20
CA MET A 1 -15.77 6.84 15.27
C MET A 1 -15.04 6.77 13.95
N ASP A 2 -15.33 5.68 13.24
CA ASP A 2 -14.48 5.13 12.19
C ASP A 2 -14.85 5.73 10.84
N SER A 3 -14.12 6.78 10.45
CA SER A 3 -14.26 7.47 9.17
C SER A 3 -13.72 6.61 8.01
N ILE A 4 -14.39 5.51 7.69
CA ILE A 4 -14.09 4.66 6.54
C ILE A 4 -15.19 4.86 5.49
N TYR A 5 -14.80 5.35 4.31
CA TYR A 5 -15.68 5.48 3.16
C TYR A 5 -15.22 4.48 2.08
N LEU A 6 -16.10 3.52 1.76
CA LEU A 6 -15.84 2.49 0.77
C LEU A 6 -16.68 2.74 -0.49
N SER A 7 -16.07 2.51 -1.64
CA SER A 7 -16.75 2.35 -2.91
C SER A 7 -16.44 0.96 -3.47
N LYS A 8 -17.16 0.56 -4.52
CA LYS A 8 -16.89 -0.71 -5.24
C LYS A 8 -15.43 -0.82 -5.70
N ASN A 9 -14.75 0.31 -5.90
CA ASN A 9 -13.39 0.38 -6.41
C ASN A 9 -12.33 0.42 -5.31
N SER A 10 -12.71 0.65 -4.04
CA SER A 10 -11.74 0.77 -2.94
C SER A 10 -10.81 -0.43 -2.85
N LEU A 11 -11.32 -1.66 -2.95
CA LEU A 11 -10.50 -2.87 -2.90
C LEU A 11 -9.50 -2.95 -4.07
N MET A 12 -9.94 -2.58 -5.27
CA MET A 12 -9.10 -2.57 -6.46
C MET A 12 -7.97 -1.54 -6.33
N CYS A 13 -8.28 -0.33 -5.86
CA CYS A 13 -7.28 0.69 -5.57
C CYS A 13 -6.23 0.16 -4.60
N VAL A 14 -6.63 -0.38 -3.44
CA VAL A 14 -5.64 -0.80 -2.43
C VAL A 14 -4.75 -1.96 -2.93
N ARG A 15 -5.30 -2.89 -3.73
CA ARG A 15 -4.50 -3.95 -4.36
C ARG A 15 -3.46 -3.41 -5.36
N LEU A 16 -3.82 -2.40 -6.14
CA LEU A 16 -2.89 -1.74 -7.05
C LEU A 16 -1.77 -1.04 -6.28
N LEU A 17 -2.09 -0.39 -5.16
CA LEU A 17 -1.08 0.26 -4.32
C LEU A 17 -0.08 -0.73 -3.72
N ALA A 18 -0.58 -1.86 -3.20
CA ALA A 18 0.26 -2.92 -2.66
C ALA A 18 1.24 -3.47 -3.71
N ARG A 19 0.75 -3.71 -4.94
CA ARG A 19 1.60 -4.13 -6.07
C ARG A 19 2.61 -3.05 -6.45
N GLY A 20 2.20 -1.79 -6.52
CA GLY A 20 3.10 -0.67 -6.82
C GLY A 20 4.25 -0.55 -5.81
N ALA A 21 3.97 -0.79 -4.53
CA ALA A 21 4.99 -0.83 -3.48
C ALA A 21 5.99 -1.98 -3.67
N ILE A 22 5.50 -3.18 -3.98
CA ILE A 22 6.36 -4.34 -4.27
C ILE A 22 7.27 -4.06 -5.48
N GLU A 23 6.72 -3.54 -6.57
CA GLU A 23 7.49 -3.25 -7.79
C GLU A 23 8.54 -2.16 -7.58
N ALA A 24 8.23 -1.13 -6.80
CA ALA A 24 9.21 -0.10 -6.42
C ALA A 24 10.38 -0.69 -5.63
N CYS A 25 10.10 -1.52 -4.61
CA CYS A 25 11.12 -2.23 -3.85
C CYS A 25 11.95 -3.14 -4.76
N ARG A 26 11.30 -3.90 -5.64
CA ARG A 26 11.97 -4.79 -6.61
C ARG A 26 12.88 -4.02 -7.57
N GLY A 27 12.44 -2.86 -8.05
CA GLY A 27 13.24 -1.99 -8.92
C GLY A 27 14.50 -1.47 -8.25
N ILE A 28 14.42 -1.12 -6.95
CA ILE A 28 15.58 -0.69 -6.16
C ILE A 28 16.52 -1.87 -5.91
N LEU A 29 15.99 -3.01 -5.44
CA LEU A 29 16.79 -4.18 -5.07
C LEU A 29 17.51 -4.82 -6.26
N ASN A 30 16.87 -4.83 -7.44
CA ASN A 30 17.50 -5.30 -8.67
C ASN A 30 18.39 -4.23 -9.34
N SER A 31 18.63 -3.09 -8.68
CA SER A 31 19.46 -1.99 -9.20
C SER A 31 18.96 -1.37 -10.51
N TYR A 32 17.68 -1.53 -10.84
CA TYR A 32 17.06 -0.89 -12.01
C TYR A 32 16.85 0.61 -11.81
N VAL A 33 16.63 1.04 -10.56
CA VAL A 33 16.51 2.45 -10.16
C VAL A 33 17.25 2.68 -8.84
N LYS A 34 17.73 3.91 -8.59
CA LYS A 34 18.36 4.28 -7.31
C LYS A 34 17.37 4.54 -6.17
N ASN A 35 16.18 5.03 -6.51
CA ASN A 35 15.13 5.35 -5.56
C ASN A 35 13.76 5.32 -6.27
N ALA A 36 12.67 5.33 -5.50
CA ALA A 36 11.31 5.35 -6.02
C ALA A 36 10.41 6.20 -5.10
N ILE A 37 9.47 6.93 -5.70
CA ILE A 37 8.40 7.65 -5.01
C ILE A 37 7.08 7.05 -5.43
N ILE A 38 6.20 6.78 -4.47
CA ILE A 38 4.88 6.19 -4.73
C ILE A 38 3.81 7.13 -4.21
N VAL A 39 3.04 7.70 -5.14
CA VAL A 39 1.91 8.59 -4.84
C VAL A 39 0.66 7.73 -4.76
N ILE A 40 0.11 7.56 -3.55
CA ILE A 40 -0.95 6.58 -3.28
C ILE A 40 -2.19 7.17 -2.61
N ARG A 41 -3.37 6.67 -2.97
CA ARG A 41 -4.65 6.93 -2.29
C ARG A 41 -5.59 5.71 -2.43
N PRO A 42 -6.26 5.25 -1.35
CA PRO A 42 -6.24 5.77 0.02
C PRO A 42 -4.89 5.51 0.74
N PRO A 43 -4.56 6.29 1.79
CA PRO A 43 -3.30 6.12 2.51
C PRO A 43 -3.28 4.80 3.30
N GLY A 44 -2.09 4.28 3.63
CA GLY A 44 -1.93 2.92 4.17
C GLY A 44 -1.20 2.77 5.53
N HIS A 45 -0.47 3.79 5.99
CA HIS A 45 0.51 3.61 7.09
C HIS A 45 -0.07 3.37 8.49
N TYR A 46 -1.34 3.66 8.74
CA TYR A 46 -2.01 3.34 10.01
C TYR A 46 -2.90 2.09 9.97
N ALA A 47 -2.95 1.35 8.86
CA ALA A 47 -3.68 0.08 8.80
C ALA A 47 -2.96 -0.97 9.66
N LYS A 48 -3.64 -1.50 10.67
CA LYS A 48 -3.14 -2.65 11.44
C LYS A 48 -3.51 -3.94 10.71
N HIS A 49 -2.86 -5.04 11.08
CA HIS A 49 -3.06 -6.36 10.47
C HIS A 49 -4.54 -6.81 10.47
N ASN A 50 -5.30 -6.52 11.54
CA ASN A 50 -6.69 -6.97 11.72
C ASN A 50 -7.70 -5.83 11.90
N GLU A 51 -7.29 -4.57 11.76
CA GLU A 51 -8.16 -3.42 12.01
C GLU A 51 -7.92 -2.34 10.94
N PRO A 52 -8.87 -2.12 10.01
CA PRO A 52 -8.86 -0.92 9.21
C PRO A 52 -9.23 0.26 10.11
N ILE A 53 -8.41 1.31 10.12
CA ILE A 53 -8.64 2.53 10.91
C ILE A 53 -8.67 3.69 9.92
N GLY A 54 -9.57 4.66 10.07
CA GLY A 54 -9.59 5.95 9.36
C GLY A 54 -9.02 6.01 7.93
N PHE A 55 -9.71 5.44 6.93
CA PHE A 55 -9.29 5.32 5.52
C PHE A 55 -8.16 4.32 5.21
N TYR A 56 -7.50 3.75 6.21
CA TYR A 56 -6.37 2.84 6.06
C TYR A 56 -6.85 1.37 5.96
N LEU A 57 -6.90 0.83 4.75
CA LEU A 57 -7.37 -0.53 4.47
C LEU A 57 -6.26 -1.59 4.49
N PHE A 58 -5.09 -1.30 3.90
CA PHE A 58 -3.90 -2.15 3.97
C PHE A 58 -2.65 -1.30 4.18
N ASN A 59 -1.66 -1.87 4.86
CA ASN A 59 -0.36 -1.24 5.04
C ASN A 59 0.61 -1.76 3.95
N ASN A 60 0.86 -0.92 2.95
CA ASN A 60 1.64 -1.32 1.78
C ASN A 60 3.13 -1.52 2.09
N VAL A 61 3.66 -0.89 3.15
CA VAL A 61 5.07 -1.01 3.56
C VAL A 61 5.43 -2.43 4.03
N PRO A 62 4.77 -3.01 5.06
CA PRO A 62 5.06 -4.38 5.48
C PRO A 62 4.69 -5.42 4.42
N ILE A 63 3.71 -5.13 3.54
CA ILE A 63 3.40 -6.01 2.40
C ILE A 63 4.59 -6.05 1.43
N ALA A 64 5.16 -4.89 1.08
CA ALA A 64 6.32 -4.82 0.19
C ALA A 64 7.55 -5.50 0.79
N VAL A 65 7.77 -5.33 2.11
CA VAL A 65 8.88 -5.99 2.82
C VAL A 65 8.71 -7.50 2.86
N LYS A 66 7.49 -8.02 3.10
CA LYS A 66 7.23 -9.47 3.19
C LYS A 66 7.24 -10.18 1.83
N ALA A 67 6.98 -9.47 0.74
CA ALA A 67 6.93 -10.02 -0.61
C ALA A 67 8.31 -10.27 -1.23
N TYR A 68 9.37 -9.91 -0.52
CA TYR A 68 10.76 -10.16 -0.86
C TYR A 68 11.37 -11.11 0.16
#